data_AF-A0A8D8CYF1-F1
#
_entry.id   AF-A0A8D8CYF1-F1
#
_cell.length_a   1.000
_cell.length_b   1.000
_cell.length_c   1.000
_cell.angle_alpha   90.00
_cell.angle_beta   90.00
_cell.angle_gamma   90.00
#
_symmetry.space_group_name_H-M   'P 1'
#
loop_
_entity.id
_entity.type
_entity.pdbx_description
1 polymer ?
#
loop_
_entity_poly.entity_id
_entity_poly.type
_entity_poly.pdbx_seq_one_letter_code
_entity_poly.pdbx_strand_id
1 'polypeptide(L)'
;PPQNVNNNKQLKNKKHFSPFRPPKSEPDPHTQPEMSFEDKKKALFASLDSAEKSIPSDSVLHQDQNADYSRVRRRPGSNSSSRRQEATASREPIRKFRGKESIFKRPAAPIGKCLPMTRVPDFKKNPHKWTKYSLEDVDTSDRSNTAAAFSFLRE
;
A
#
# COMPACT_ATOMS: atom_id res chain seq x y z
N PRO A 1 88.78 20.92 -42.34
CA PRO A 1 89.43 19.82 -43.09
C PRO A 1 89.93 18.72 -42.11
N PRO A 2 89.97 17.45 -42.50
CA PRO A 2 88.78 16.61 -42.61
C PRO A 2 88.95 15.21 -41.96
N GLN A 3 87.90 14.38 -42.03
CA GLN A 3 87.94 12.89 -42.12
C GLN A 3 88.23 12.13 -40.81
N ASN A 4 87.75 10.91 -40.55
CA ASN A 4 86.80 9.96 -41.15
C ASN A 4 86.79 8.73 -40.20
N VAL A 5 85.90 7.80 -40.48
CA VAL A 5 85.95 6.35 -40.24
C VAL A 5 85.42 5.82 -38.90
N ASN A 6 84.14 5.42 -38.99
CA ASN A 6 83.54 4.25 -38.34
C ASN A 6 84.55 3.12 -38.07
N ASN A 7 84.38 2.39 -36.96
CA ASN A 7 84.33 0.94 -37.04
C ASN A 7 83.62 0.30 -35.84
N ASN A 8 82.54 -0.39 -36.18
CA ASN A 8 81.79 -1.38 -35.43
C ASN A 8 82.65 -2.29 -34.53
N LYS A 9 82.26 -2.42 -33.26
CA LYS A 9 82.26 -3.72 -32.57
C LYS A 9 80.98 -3.90 -31.76
N GLN A 10 80.07 -4.66 -32.38
CA GLN A 10 78.94 -5.34 -31.79
C GLN A 10 79.43 -6.44 -30.82
N LEU A 11 79.14 -6.32 -29.52
CA LEU A 11 79.15 -7.44 -28.59
C LEU A 11 77.93 -7.37 -27.66
N LYS A 12 76.80 -7.80 -28.24
CA LYS A 12 75.76 -8.68 -27.67
C LYS A 12 75.66 -8.73 -26.13
N ASN A 13 74.98 -7.75 -25.55
CA ASN A 13 74.39 -7.89 -24.22
C ASN A 13 73.20 -8.85 -24.30
N LYS A 14 73.39 -10.10 -23.87
CA LYS A 14 72.33 -11.08 -23.60
C LYS A 14 71.46 -10.54 -22.45
N LYS A 15 70.42 -9.77 -22.79
CA LYS A 15 69.34 -9.46 -21.83
C LYS A 15 68.56 -10.76 -21.62
N HIS A 16 68.51 -11.24 -20.38
CA HIS A 16 67.60 -12.30 -19.97
C HIS A 16 66.17 -11.86 -20.29
N PHE A 17 65.56 -12.52 -21.28
CA PHE A 17 64.15 -12.38 -21.56
C PHE A 17 63.42 -13.20 -20.50
N SER A 18 62.94 -12.53 -19.45
CA SER A 18 61.95 -13.11 -18.55
C SER A 18 60.75 -13.58 -19.38
N PRO A 19 60.23 -14.79 -19.18
CA PRO A 19 59.04 -15.23 -19.90
C PRO A 19 57.90 -14.24 -19.60
N PHE A 20 57.27 -13.76 -20.68
CA PHE A 20 56.08 -12.93 -20.63
C PHE A 20 55.04 -13.64 -19.75
N ARG A 21 54.77 -13.08 -18.56
CA ARG A 21 53.65 -13.53 -17.74
C ARG A 21 52.39 -13.11 -18.48
N PRO A 22 51.50 -14.03 -18.91
CA PRO A 22 50.24 -13.61 -19.49
C PRO A 22 49.48 -12.75 -18.46
N PRO A 23 48.78 -11.69 -18.89
CA PRO A 23 47.95 -10.91 -17.97
C PRO A 23 46.96 -11.87 -17.31
N LYS A 24 46.89 -11.82 -15.98
CA LYS A 24 45.81 -12.47 -15.24
C LYS A 24 44.52 -11.89 -15.82
N SER A 25 43.68 -12.75 -16.40
CA SER A 25 42.31 -12.41 -16.73
C SER A 25 41.63 -11.92 -15.46
N GLU A 26 41.50 -10.60 -15.31
CA GLU A 26 40.53 -10.02 -14.39
C GLU A 26 39.15 -10.56 -14.80
N PRO A 27 38.41 -11.22 -13.88
CA PRO A 27 37.05 -11.61 -14.19
C PRO A 27 36.18 -10.36 -14.32
N ASP A 28 35.46 -10.24 -15.41
CA ASP A 28 34.53 -9.16 -15.71
C ASP A 28 33.57 -8.89 -14.51
N PRO A 29 33.29 -7.62 -14.16
CA PRO A 29 32.43 -7.26 -13.03
C PRO A 29 30.93 -7.58 -13.20
N HIS A 30 30.54 -8.29 -14.28
CA HIS A 30 29.14 -8.57 -14.61
C HIS A 30 28.79 -10.05 -14.77
N THR A 31 29.65 -10.98 -14.33
CA THR A 31 29.19 -12.36 -14.10
C THR A 31 28.56 -12.42 -12.70
N GLN A 32 27.25 -12.17 -12.63
CA GLN A 32 26.48 -12.62 -11.46
C GLN A 32 26.78 -14.13 -11.32
N PRO A 33 27.25 -14.63 -10.15
CA PRO A 33 27.23 -16.06 -9.93
C PRO A 33 25.77 -16.45 -10.03
N GLU A 34 25.39 -17.04 -11.15
CA GLU A 34 24.07 -17.62 -11.34
C GLU A 34 24.01 -18.81 -10.40
N MET A 35 23.70 -18.51 -9.14
CA MET A 35 23.39 -19.51 -8.14
C MET A 35 22.34 -20.42 -8.78
N SER A 36 22.58 -21.73 -8.72
CA SER A 36 21.61 -22.67 -9.25
C SER A 36 20.26 -22.42 -8.56
N PHE A 37 19.16 -22.75 -9.23
CA PHE A 37 17.83 -22.58 -8.64
C PHE A 37 17.76 -23.24 -7.25
N GLU A 38 18.44 -24.38 -7.07
CA GLU A 38 18.48 -25.10 -5.81
C GLU A 38 19.26 -24.33 -4.73
N ASP A 39 20.36 -23.66 -5.10
CA ASP A 39 21.13 -22.83 -4.17
C ASP A 39 20.37 -21.55 -3.81
N LYS A 40 19.69 -20.92 -4.79
CA LYS A 40 18.79 -19.77 -4.56
C LYS A 40 17.67 -20.14 -3.60
N LYS A 41 17.04 -21.30 -3.81
CA LYS A 41 15.99 -21.83 -2.95
C LYS A 41 16.50 -22.06 -1.52
N LYS A 42 17.65 -22.71 -1.36
CA LYS A 42 18.26 -22.95 -0.04
C LYS A 42 18.62 -21.66 0.68
N ALA A 43 19.23 -20.70 -0.03
CA ALA A 43 19.58 -19.40 0.54
C ALA A 43 18.34 -18.61 0.99
N LEU A 44 17.25 -18.66 0.21
CA LEU A 44 15.97 -18.04 0.56
C LEU A 44 15.43 -18.63 1.87
N PHE A 45 15.33 -19.95 1.97
CA PHE A 45 14.78 -20.60 3.16
C PHE A 45 15.66 -20.40 4.40
N ALA A 46 16.99 -20.41 4.26
CA ALA A 46 17.90 -20.12 5.37
C ALA A 46 17.74 -18.68 5.90
N SER A 47 17.55 -17.72 4.99
CA SER A 47 17.27 -16.33 5.34
C SER A 47 15.94 -16.18 6.08
N LEU A 48 14.89 -16.84 5.58
CA LEU A 48 13.56 -16.83 6.21
C LEU A 48 13.57 -17.50 7.60
N ASP A 49 14.25 -18.64 7.75
CA ASP A 49 14.37 -19.36 9.03
C ASP A 49 15.14 -18.55 10.08
N SER A 50 16.19 -17.84 9.66
CA SER A 50 16.93 -16.91 10.53
C SER A 50 16.06 -15.73 10.95
N ALA A 51 15.27 -15.18 10.02
CA ALA A 51 14.34 -14.11 10.31
C ALA A 51 13.23 -14.56 11.28
N GLU A 52 12.67 -15.77 11.10
CA GLU A 52 11.65 -16.32 12.00
C GLU A 52 12.18 -16.45 13.43
N LYS A 53 13.38 -17.00 13.61
CA LYS A 53 14.02 -17.15 14.92
C LYS A 53 14.40 -15.83 15.58
N SER A 54 14.59 -14.77 14.79
CA SER A 54 14.92 -13.44 15.31
C SER A 54 13.72 -12.70 15.92
N ILE A 55 12.49 -13.16 15.65
CA ILE A 55 11.28 -12.55 16.19
C ILE A 55 11.02 -13.13 17.59
N PRO A 56 10.99 -12.29 18.66
CA PRO A 56 10.70 -12.78 20.00
C PRO A 56 9.30 -13.41 20.07
N SER A 57 9.14 -14.50 20.82
CA SER A 57 7.87 -15.22 20.95
C SER A 57 6.73 -14.38 21.54
N ASP A 58 7.05 -13.29 22.23
CA ASP A 58 6.12 -12.31 22.80
C ASP A 58 5.86 -11.10 21.85
N SER A 59 6.39 -11.16 20.63
CA SER A 59 6.15 -10.14 19.61
C SER A 59 4.70 -10.22 19.12
N VAL A 60 4.05 -9.07 18.99
CA VAL A 60 2.70 -8.90 18.41
C VAL A 60 2.57 -9.52 17.00
N LEU A 61 3.69 -9.78 16.32
CA LEU A 61 3.75 -10.41 15.01
C LEU A 61 3.69 -11.94 15.03
N HIS A 62 3.79 -12.60 16.19
CA HIS A 62 3.58 -14.04 16.28
C HIS A 62 2.12 -14.37 15.94
N GLN A 63 1.91 -14.95 14.77
CA GLN A 63 0.61 -15.37 14.28
C GLN A 63 0.21 -16.66 15.00
N ASP A 64 -0.97 -16.64 15.64
CA ASP A 64 -1.54 -17.81 16.30
C ASP A 64 -1.70 -18.96 15.27
N GLN A 65 -1.06 -20.09 15.54
CA GLN A 65 -1.08 -21.25 14.64
C GLN A 65 -2.47 -21.89 14.53
N ASN A 66 -3.43 -21.49 15.37
CA ASN A 66 -4.82 -21.96 15.33
C ASN A 66 -5.75 -21.12 14.44
N ALA A 67 -5.22 -20.18 13.65
CA ALA A 67 -6.04 -19.35 12.78
C ALA A 67 -6.61 -20.15 11.59
N ASP A 68 -7.90 -20.49 11.66
CA ASP A 68 -8.69 -21.12 10.60
C ASP A 68 -8.92 -20.16 9.41
N TYR A 69 -8.06 -20.24 8.38
CA TYR A 69 -8.20 -19.45 7.13
C TYR A 69 -9.27 -19.98 6.16
N SER A 70 -9.97 -21.08 6.48
CA SER A 70 -10.95 -21.69 5.56
C SER A 70 -12.21 -20.83 5.36
N ARG A 71 -12.46 -19.85 6.24
CA ARG A 71 -13.71 -19.06 6.23
C ARG A 71 -13.76 -17.92 5.21
N VAL A 72 -12.64 -17.60 4.55
CA VAL A 72 -12.56 -16.44 3.64
C VAL A 72 -13.28 -16.68 2.29
N ARG A 73 -13.68 -17.93 1.98
CA ARG A 73 -14.32 -18.27 0.69
C ARG A 73 -15.85 -18.37 0.68
N ARG A 74 -16.58 -17.82 1.67
CA ARG A 74 -18.06 -17.81 1.58
C ARG A 74 -18.57 -16.58 0.82
N ARG A 75 -19.08 -16.82 -0.39
CA ARG A 75 -19.81 -15.87 -1.26
C ARG A 75 -20.86 -15.07 -0.45
N PRO A 76 -20.98 -13.75 -0.63
CA PRO A 76 -22.04 -12.95 -0.03
C PRO A 76 -23.34 -13.19 -0.81
N GLY A 77 -24.13 -14.19 -0.42
CA GLY A 77 -25.38 -14.49 -1.12
C GLY A 77 -26.38 -15.42 -0.43
N SER A 78 -26.12 -15.91 0.80
CA SER A 78 -27.04 -16.84 1.45
C SER A 78 -27.54 -16.31 2.79
N ASN A 79 -28.86 -16.10 2.83
CA ASN A 79 -29.78 -16.02 3.97
C ASN A 79 -29.54 -14.96 5.06
N SER A 80 -30.56 -14.15 5.33
CA SER A 80 -30.55 -12.99 6.21
C SER A 80 -30.48 -13.31 7.71
N SER A 81 -30.72 -14.56 8.11
CA SER A 81 -30.77 -15.00 9.52
C SER A 81 -29.39 -15.36 10.11
N SER A 82 -28.43 -15.83 9.31
CA SER A 82 -27.07 -16.15 9.78
C SER A 82 -26.16 -14.91 9.92
N ARG A 83 -26.52 -13.82 9.22
CA ARG A 83 -25.69 -12.62 9.09
C ARG A 83 -25.43 -11.89 10.43
N ARG A 84 -26.35 -12.00 11.40
CA ARG A 84 -26.18 -11.40 12.74
C ARG A 84 -25.20 -12.17 13.61
N GLN A 85 -25.15 -13.49 13.53
CA GLN A 85 -24.24 -14.33 14.34
C GLN A 85 -22.82 -14.37 13.74
N GLU A 86 -22.68 -14.30 12.42
CA GLU A 86 -21.36 -14.32 11.77
C GLU A 86 -20.64 -12.95 11.81
N ALA A 87 -21.41 -11.86 11.87
CA ALA A 87 -20.87 -10.51 12.04
C ALA A 87 -20.27 -10.25 13.43
N THR A 88 -20.70 -10.96 14.47
CA THR A 88 -20.10 -10.83 15.82
C THR A 88 -18.78 -11.61 15.89
N ALA A 89 -18.76 -12.86 15.42
CA ALA A 89 -17.57 -13.71 15.43
C ALA A 89 -16.42 -13.16 14.55
N SER A 90 -16.73 -12.64 13.35
CA SER A 90 -15.72 -12.02 12.47
C SER A 90 -15.19 -10.67 12.96
N ARG A 91 -15.88 -10.03 13.91
CA ARG A 91 -15.44 -8.77 14.51
C ARG A 91 -14.52 -8.96 15.71
N GLU A 92 -14.53 -10.10 16.38
CA GLU A 92 -13.69 -10.34 17.56
C GLU A 92 -12.20 -10.02 17.33
N PRO A 93 -11.57 -10.46 16.22
CA PRO A 93 -10.16 -10.14 15.95
C PRO A 93 -9.90 -8.64 15.69
N ILE A 94 -10.92 -7.90 15.25
CA ILE A 94 -10.79 -6.46 14.93
C ILE A 94 -11.16 -5.56 16.12
N ARG A 95 -11.82 -6.11 17.15
CA ARG A 95 -12.17 -5.38 18.38
C ARG A 95 -10.94 -4.85 19.11
N LYS A 96 -9.83 -5.61 19.15
CA LYS A 96 -8.56 -5.22 19.77
C LYS A 96 -7.86 -4.02 19.10
N PHE A 97 -8.26 -3.68 17.88
CA PHE A 97 -7.77 -2.54 17.12
C PHE A 97 -8.74 -1.33 17.14
N ARG A 98 -9.88 -1.43 17.83
CA ARG A 98 -10.78 -0.28 18.01
C ARG A 98 -10.06 0.78 18.86
N GLY A 99 -10.07 2.03 18.40
CA GLY A 99 -9.42 3.15 19.08
C GLY A 99 -7.91 3.25 18.87
N LYS A 100 -7.28 2.27 18.19
CA LYS A 100 -5.88 2.37 17.74
C LYS A 100 -5.85 3.00 16.35
N GLU A 101 -4.95 3.96 16.13
CA GLU A 101 -4.80 4.55 14.81
C GLU A 101 -4.16 3.54 13.83
N SER A 102 -4.55 3.66 12.56
CA SER A 102 -3.98 2.85 11.50
C SER A 102 -2.59 3.39 11.15
N ILE A 103 -1.56 2.55 11.22
CA ILE A 103 -0.20 2.88 10.74
C ILE A 103 -0.19 3.23 9.24
N PHE A 104 -1.15 2.71 8.49
CA PHE A 104 -1.36 3.10 7.11
C PHE A 104 -2.14 4.42 7.10
N LYS A 105 -1.52 5.46 6.55
CA LYS A 105 -2.17 6.74 6.24
C LYS A 105 -3.25 6.49 5.20
N ARG A 106 -4.50 6.38 5.66
CA ARG A 106 -5.64 6.37 4.76
C ARG A 106 -5.94 7.81 4.37
N PRO A 107 -6.13 8.12 3.07
CA PRO A 107 -6.66 9.42 2.69
C PRO A 107 -7.99 9.63 3.41
N ALA A 108 -8.27 10.87 3.82
CA ALA A 108 -9.53 11.21 4.48
C ALA A 108 -10.67 10.76 3.58
N ALA A 109 -11.40 9.73 4.02
CA ALA A 109 -12.56 9.27 3.27
C ALA A 109 -13.59 10.41 3.28
N PRO A 110 -14.29 10.66 2.16
CA PRO A 110 -15.35 11.66 2.11
C PRO A 110 -16.33 11.41 3.26
N ILE A 111 -16.70 12.47 4.00
CA ILE A 111 -17.52 12.39 5.22
C ILE A 111 -18.81 11.57 5.00
N GLY A 112 -19.40 11.66 3.79
CA GLY A 112 -20.59 10.88 3.41
C GLY A 112 -20.40 9.35 3.35
N LYS A 113 -19.16 8.84 3.37
CA LYS A 113 -18.85 7.40 3.48
C LYS A 113 -18.60 6.95 4.92
N CYS A 114 -18.32 7.91 5.81
CA CYS A 114 -18.01 7.66 7.22
C CYS A 114 -19.27 7.65 8.09
N LEU A 115 -20.28 8.43 7.70
CA LEU A 115 -21.56 8.48 8.38
C LEU A 115 -22.56 7.55 7.66
N PRO A 116 -23.21 6.62 8.37
CA PRO A 116 -24.31 5.87 7.78
C PRO A 116 -25.41 6.86 7.36
N MET A 117 -25.82 6.82 6.09
CA MET A 117 -27.01 7.53 5.60
C MET A 117 -28.23 6.84 6.22
N THR A 118 -28.51 7.14 7.48
CA THR A 118 -29.24 6.22 8.37
C THR A 118 -30.75 6.28 8.12
N ARG A 119 -31.27 7.31 7.44
CA ARG A 119 -32.72 7.45 7.27
C ARG A 119 -33.07 8.14 5.96
N VAL A 120 -33.84 7.44 5.12
CA VAL A 120 -34.55 8.06 4.00
C VAL A 120 -35.48 9.15 4.56
N PRO A 121 -35.43 10.39 4.03
CA PRO A 121 -36.31 11.48 4.47
C PRO A 121 -37.79 11.12 4.38
N ASP A 122 -38.61 11.71 5.26
CA ASP A 122 -40.01 11.30 5.39
C ASP A 122 -40.87 11.66 4.16
N PHE A 123 -40.60 12.80 3.52
CA PHE A 123 -41.27 13.19 2.26
C PHE A 123 -41.08 12.14 1.14
N LYS A 124 -39.99 11.37 1.20
CA LYS A 124 -39.71 10.28 0.24
C LYS A 124 -40.37 8.97 0.66
N LYS A 125 -40.62 8.75 1.96
CA LYS A 125 -41.31 7.56 2.47
C LYS A 125 -42.84 7.68 2.39
N ASN A 126 -43.36 8.86 2.69
CA ASN A 126 -44.79 9.13 2.83
C ASN A 126 -45.23 10.29 1.94
N PRO A 127 -45.10 10.19 0.60
CA PRO A 127 -45.36 11.32 -0.29
C PRO A 127 -46.77 11.90 -0.17
N HIS A 128 -47.76 11.09 0.21
CA HIS A 128 -49.14 11.54 0.42
C HIS A 128 -49.33 12.47 1.63
N LYS A 129 -48.41 12.48 2.61
CA LYS A 129 -48.46 13.37 3.78
C LYS A 129 -47.75 14.70 3.56
N TRP A 130 -47.05 14.84 2.43
CA TRP A 130 -46.16 15.95 2.17
C TRP A 130 -46.57 16.65 0.88
N THR A 131 -47.00 17.89 0.99
CA THR A 131 -47.26 18.75 -0.16
C THR A 131 -45.98 19.47 -0.54
N LYS A 132 -45.59 19.40 -1.81
CA LYS A 132 -44.46 20.16 -2.34
C LYS A 132 -44.96 21.56 -2.72
N TYR A 133 -44.49 22.58 -2.01
CA TYR A 133 -44.67 23.97 -2.39
C TYR A 133 -43.46 24.44 -3.19
N SER A 134 -43.69 25.08 -4.33
CA SER A 134 -42.65 25.83 -5.05
C SER A 134 -42.79 27.31 -4.71
N LEU A 135 -41.66 28.02 -4.68
CA LEU A 135 -41.64 29.47 -4.47
C LEU A 135 -41.64 30.26 -5.78
N GLU A 136 -41.78 29.59 -6.92
CA GLU A 136 -41.77 30.22 -8.25
C GLU A 136 -42.86 31.29 -8.41
N ASP A 137 -44.02 31.10 -7.77
CA ASP A 137 -45.18 31.98 -7.91
C ASP A 137 -45.25 33.05 -6.81
N VAL A 138 -44.30 33.09 -5.87
CA VAL A 138 -44.35 33.98 -4.69
C VAL A 138 -43.29 35.08 -4.81
N ASP A 139 -43.71 36.34 -4.70
CA ASP A 139 -42.77 37.47 -4.59
C ASP A 139 -42.07 37.46 -3.23
N THR A 140 -40.79 37.09 -3.24
CA THR A 140 -39.90 37.04 -2.07
C THR A 140 -39.09 38.33 -1.88
N SER A 141 -39.44 39.42 -2.58
CA SER A 141 -38.80 40.72 -2.41
C SER A 141 -38.93 41.24 -0.98
N ASP A 142 -37.94 42.01 -0.52
CA ASP A 142 -37.94 42.61 0.82
C ASP A 142 -39.17 43.50 1.04
N ARG A 143 -39.68 44.14 -0.01
CA ARG A 143 -40.88 44.99 0.04
C ARG A 143 -42.13 44.18 0.39
N SER A 144 -42.32 43.04 -0.29
CA SER A 144 -43.40 42.07 -0.02
C SER A 144 -43.31 41.53 1.41
N ASN A 145 -42.13 41.07 1.81
CA ASN A 145 -41.90 40.48 3.13
C ASN A 145 -42.11 41.50 4.27
N THR A 146 -41.62 42.73 4.10
CA THR A 146 -41.81 43.81 5.07
C THR A 146 -43.28 44.19 5.22
N ALA A 147 -44.02 44.28 4.11
CA ALA A 147 -45.45 44.56 4.13
C ALA A 147 -46.26 43.44 4.81
N ALA A 148 -45.91 42.16 4.56
CA ALA A 148 -46.51 41.01 5.22
C ALA A 148 -46.23 41.02 6.73
N ALA A 149 -44.99 41.32 7.15
CA ALA A 149 -44.62 41.44 8.55
C ALA A 149 -45.41 42.54 9.27
N PHE A 150 -45.57 43.71 8.66
CA PHE A 150 -46.38 44.78 9.23
C PHE A 150 -47.88 44.45 9.28
N SER A 151 -48.39 43.66 8.35
CA SER A 151 -49.78 43.21 8.38
C SER A 151 -50.05 42.31 9.59
N PHE A 152 -49.14 41.38 9.91
CA PHE A 152 -49.28 40.49 11.07
C PHE A 152 -49.26 41.24 12.41
N LEU A 153 -48.52 42.35 12.51
CA LEU A 153 -48.49 43.17 13.73
C LEU A 153 -49.78 43.98 13.97
N ARG A 154 -50.65 44.08 12.96
CA ARG A 154 -51.91 44.83 13.02
C ARG A 154 -53.12 43.95 13.32
N GLU A 155 -52.96 42.63 13.27
CA GLU A 155 -53.97 41.62 13.57
C GLU A 155 -53.97 41.31 15.08
#